data_AF-A0A3D0P1D3-F1
#
_entry.id   AF-A0A3D0P1D3-F1
#
_cell.length_a   1.000
_cell.length_b   1.000
_cell.length_c   1.000
_cell.angle_alpha   90.00
_cell.angle_beta   90.00
_cell.angle_gamma   90.00
#
_symmetry.space_group_name_H-M   'P 1'
#
loop_
_entity.id
_entity.type
_entity.pdbx_description
1 polymer ?
#
loop_
_entity_poly.entity_id
_entity_poly.type
_entity_poly.pdbx_seq_one_letter_code
_entity_poly.pdbx_strand_id
1 'polypeptide(L)'
;IEFEKVVGSTAEVNIRWENVAVPFTVDVGDFIARFVNDNRRRTMSERITLANYVLSQKMTGSYADALSWVEEAERMNKSFGVLSLKARLLGEMGRKADAIAAGEAALAAGRSANPPASQNALTNLENQIKQWKGTN
;
A
#
# COMPACT_ATOMS: atom_id res chain seq x y z
N ILE A 1 4.01 -41.33 3.87
CA ILE A 1 3.03 -40.22 3.82
C ILE A 1 2.25 -40.41 2.53
N GLU A 2 0.94 -40.53 2.61
CA GLU A 2 0.06 -40.76 1.45
C GLU A 2 -0.99 -39.64 1.38
N PHE A 3 -1.35 -39.24 0.16
CA PHE A 3 -2.37 -38.24 -0.13
C PHE A 3 -3.56 -38.96 -0.76
N GLU A 4 -4.59 -39.26 0.02
CA GLU A 4 -5.66 -40.17 -0.42
C GLU A 4 -6.80 -39.45 -1.15
N LYS A 5 -7.05 -38.17 -0.83
CA LYS A 5 -8.10 -37.38 -1.44
C LYS A 5 -7.66 -35.92 -1.60
N VAL A 6 -7.39 -35.52 -2.84
CA VAL A 6 -7.04 -34.15 -3.20
C VAL A 6 -8.19 -33.55 -4.02
N VAL A 7 -8.85 -32.52 -3.48
CA VAL A 7 -9.96 -31.82 -4.15
C VAL A 7 -9.80 -30.33 -3.93
N GLY A 8 -9.61 -29.57 -5.02
CA GLY A 8 -9.51 -28.11 -4.97
C GLY A 8 -8.41 -27.62 -4.01
N SER A 9 -8.81 -26.88 -2.97
CA SER A 9 -7.93 -26.35 -1.92
C SER A 9 -7.68 -27.32 -0.75
N THR A 10 -8.20 -28.54 -0.81
CA THR A 10 -8.16 -29.49 0.30
C THR A 10 -7.41 -30.77 -0.05
N ALA A 11 -6.65 -31.30 0.91
CA ALA A 11 -5.99 -32.59 0.81
C ALA A 11 -6.10 -33.33 2.15
N GLU A 12 -6.53 -34.59 2.10
CA GLU A 12 -6.44 -35.51 3.23
C GLU A 12 -5.07 -36.20 3.22
N VAL A 13 -4.34 -36.06 4.31
CA VAL A 13 -2.97 -36.57 4.47
C VAL A 13 -2.96 -37.62 5.57
N ASN A 14 -2.42 -38.80 5.23
CA ASN A 14 -2.21 -39.88 6.19
C ASN A 14 -0.72 -40.03 6.50
N ILE A 15 -0.38 -39.86 7.78
CA ILE A 15 0.92 -40.29 8.32
C ILE A 15 0.73 -41.69 8.89
N ARG A 16 1.51 -42.65 8.38
CA ARG A 16 1.46 -44.07 8.80
C ARG A 16 2.81 -44.52 9.33
N TRP A 17 2.81 -45.25 10.43
CA TRP A 17 3.98 -46.01 10.93
C TRP A 17 3.49 -47.26 11.68
N GLU A 18 4.17 -48.39 11.45
CA GLU A 18 3.76 -49.71 11.94
C GLU A 18 2.27 -49.98 11.68
N ASN A 19 1.46 -50.18 12.73
CA ASN A 19 0.02 -50.41 12.67
C ASN A 19 -0.82 -49.14 12.96
N VAL A 20 -0.20 -47.95 12.96
CA VAL A 20 -0.85 -46.67 13.28
C VAL A 20 -1.00 -45.82 12.03
N ALA A 21 -2.18 -45.24 11.83
CA ALA A 21 -2.47 -44.24 10.80
C ALA A 21 -3.12 -43.01 11.45
N VAL A 22 -2.57 -41.82 11.20
CA VAL A 22 -3.11 -40.54 11.68
C VAL A 22 -3.54 -39.69 10.47
N PRO A 23 -4.86 -39.59 10.20
CA PRO A 23 -5.39 -38.68 9.19
C PRO A 23 -5.43 -37.25 9.71
N PHE A 24 -5.07 -36.30 8.85
CA PHE A 24 -5.41 -34.91 9.03
C PHE A 24 -5.74 -34.26 7.69
N THR A 25 -6.56 -33.20 7.73
CA THR A 25 -6.96 -32.45 6.55
C THR A 25 -6.17 -31.15 6.47
N VAL A 26 -5.57 -30.91 5.32
CA VAL A 26 -5.00 -29.61 4.94
C VAL A 26 -6.03 -28.90 4.08
N ASP A 27 -6.41 -27.68 4.48
CA ASP A 27 -7.18 -26.75 3.64
C ASP A 27 -6.39 -25.45 3.49
N VAL A 28 -6.11 -25.06 2.25
CA VAL A 28 -5.40 -23.82 1.95
C VAL A 28 -6.34 -22.63 1.70
N GLY A 29 -7.65 -22.83 1.79
CA GLY A 29 -8.68 -21.84 1.50
C GLY A 29 -8.67 -21.38 0.04
N ASP A 30 -9.17 -20.17 -0.23
CA ASP A 30 -9.16 -19.59 -1.58
C ASP A 30 -7.74 -19.08 -1.95
N PHE A 31 -6.91 -20.02 -2.42
CA PHE A 31 -5.56 -19.73 -2.86
C PHE A 31 -5.53 -18.74 -4.02
N ILE A 32 -6.48 -18.79 -4.96
CA ILE A 32 -6.49 -17.93 -6.15
C ILE A 32 -6.75 -16.48 -5.74
N ALA A 33 -7.76 -16.22 -4.90
CA ALA A 33 -8.04 -14.88 -4.39
C ALA A 33 -6.86 -14.35 -3.56
N ARG A 34 -6.25 -15.18 -2.71
CA ARG A 34 -5.06 -14.80 -1.92
C ARG A 34 -3.89 -14.45 -2.84
N PHE A 35 -3.59 -15.29 -3.83
CA PHE A 35 -2.51 -15.07 -4.78
C PHE A 35 -2.69 -13.76 -5.56
N VAL A 36 -3.89 -13.50 -6.09
CA VAL A 36 -4.18 -12.27 -6.83
C VAL A 36 -4.03 -11.04 -5.93
N ASN A 37 -4.56 -11.08 -4.71
CA ASN A 37 -4.46 -9.97 -3.77
C ASN A 37 -3.02 -9.69 -3.33
N ASP A 38 -2.22 -10.72 -3.07
CA ASP A 38 -0.81 -10.57 -2.70
C ASP A 38 0.01 -9.95 -3.85
N ASN A 39 -0.19 -10.41 -5.08
CA ASN A 39 0.48 -9.83 -6.24
C ASN A 39 0.07 -8.37 -6.45
N ARG A 40 -1.23 -8.05 -6.33
CA ARG A 40 -1.72 -6.66 -6.41
C ARG A 40 -1.05 -5.77 -5.36
N ARG A 41 -0.93 -6.24 -4.12
CA ARG A 41 -0.24 -5.49 -3.05
C ARG A 41 1.24 -5.28 -3.34
N ARG A 42 1.95 -6.29 -3.86
CA ARG A 42 3.37 -6.18 -4.24
C ARG A 42 3.58 -5.17 -5.35
N THR A 43 2.82 -5.28 -6.44
CA THR A 43 2.88 -4.33 -7.55
C THR A 43 2.58 -2.90 -7.08
N MET A 44 1.62 -2.73 -6.16
CA MET A 44 1.33 -1.40 -5.61
C MET A 44 2.49 -0.85 -4.77
N SER A 45 3.12 -1.68 -3.95
CA SER A 45 4.30 -1.29 -3.17
C SER A 45 5.45 -0.84 -4.08
N GLU A 46 5.71 -1.56 -5.17
CA GLU A 46 6.72 -1.20 -6.16
C GLU A 46 6.40 0.15 -6.83
N ARG A 47 5.14 0.36 -7.21
CA ARG A 47 4.68 1.62 -7.81
C ARG A 47 4.79 2.82 -6.86
N ILE A 48 4.55 2.64 -5.57
CA ILE A 48 4.76 3.71 -4.58
C ILE A 48 6.24 4.03 -4.41
N THR A 49 7.11 3.02 -4.41
CA THR A 49 8.57 3.23 -4.42
C THR A 49 8.99 4.00 -5.68
N LEU A 50 8.46 3.62 -6.84
CA LEU A 50 8.75 4.29 -8.10
C LEU A 50 8.21 5.73 -8.14
N ALA A 51 7.00 5.98 -7.63
CA ALA A 51 6.45 7.34 -7.51
C ALA A 51 7.31 8.23 -6.61
N ASN A 52 7.81 7.71 -5.48
CA ASN A 52 8.78 8.43 -4.65
C ASN A 52 10.08 8.70 -5.42
N TYR A 53 10.57 7.74 -6.21
CA TYR A 53 11.77 7.93 -7.03
C TYR A 53 11.56 9.05 -8.06
N VAL A 54 10.46 9.00 -8.83
CA VAL A 54 10.05 10.05 -9.80
C VAL A 54 10.05 11.42 -9.15
N LEU A 55 9.43 11.56 -7.97
CA LEU A 55 9.40 12.81 -7.22
C LEU A 55 10.81 13.24 -6.79
N SER A 56 11.61 12.32 -6.24
CA SER A 56 12.95 12.62 -5.74
C SER A 56 13.93 13.07 -6.83
N GLN A 57 13.79 12.50 -8.03
CA GLN A 57 14.62 12.82 -9.19
C GLN A 57 14.06 13.96 -10.02
N LYS A 58 12.93 14.56 -9.58
CA LYS A 58 12.23 15.63 -10.29
C LYS A 58 11.93 15.30 -11.75
N MET A 59 11.52 14.07 -12.02
CA MET A 59 11.17 13.60 -13.37
C MET A 59 9.79 14.14 -13.76
N THR A 60 9.71 15.44 -14.06
CA THR A 60 8.44 16.16 -14.32
C THR A 60 7.60 15.51 -15.42
N GLY A 61 8.23 14.95 -16.45
CA GLY A 61 7.55 14.20 -17.52
C GLY A 61 6.83 12.93 -17.05
N SER A 62 7.15 12.41 -15.87
CA SER A 62 6.56 11.21 -15.27
C SER A 62 5.64 11.52 -14.08
N TYR A 63 5.39 12.79 -13.77
CA TYR A 63 4.56 13.17 -12.63
C TYR A 63 3.11 12.72 -12.77
N ALA A 64 2.54 12.75 -13.99
CA ALA A 64 1.19 12.27 -14.23
C ALA A 64 1.07 10.76 -13.95
N ASP A 65 2.03 9.97 -14.42
CA ASP A 65 2.09 8.53 -14.16
C ASP A 65 2.24 8.25 -12.67
N ALA A 66 3.19 8.93 -12.01
CA ALA A 66 3.42 8.80 -10.57
C ALA A 66 2.16 9.15 -9.76
N LEU A 67 1.44 10.22 -10.14
CA LEU A 67 0.20 10.59 -9.50
C LEU A 67 -0.87 9.51 -9.68
N SER A 68 -1.01 8.95 -10.90
CA SER A 68 -1.99 7.88 -11.16
C SER A 68 -1.77 6.64 -10.30
N TRP A 69 -0.50 6.27 -10.08
CA TRP A 69 -0.15 5.14 -9.22
C TRP A 69 -0.49 5.41 -7.75
N VAL A 70 -0.24 6.63 -7.29
CA VAL A 70 -0.55 7.06 -5.92
C VAL A 70 -2.05 7.10 -5.69
N GLU A 71 -2.83 7.54 -6.67
CA GLU A 71 -4.30 7.53 -6.61
C GLU A 71 -4.86 6.11 -6.60
N GLU A 72 -4.25 5.17 -7.31
CA GLU A 72 -4.62 3.76 -7.24
C GLU A 72 -4.29 3.17 -5.86
N ALA A 73 -3.12 3.51 -5.30
CA ALA A 73 -2.75 3.12 -3.94
C ALA A 73 -3.72 3.69 -2.90
N GLU A 74 -4.17 4.94 -3.08
CA GLU A 74 -5.11 5.62 -2.18
C GLU A 74 -6.44 4.88 -2.09
N ARG A 75 -6.94 4.33 -3.21
CA ARG A 75 -8.16 3.51 -3.23
C ARG A 75 -8.02 2.23 -2.40
N MET A 76 -6.80 1.69 -2.29
CA MET A 76 -6.53 0.50 -1.49
C MET A 76 -6.28 0.84 -0.02
N ASN A 77 -5.52 1.90 0.26
CA ASN A 77 -5.17 2.29 1.62
C ASN A 77 -4.87 3.79 1.73
N LYS A 78 -5.75 4.53 2.42
CA LYS A 78 -5.62 5.97 2.70
C LYS A 78 -4.67 6.24 3.88
N SER A 79 -3.43 5.77 3.76
CA SER A 79 -2.39 5.98 4.77
C SER A 79 -1.71 7.34 4.64
N PHE A 80 -1.07 7.81 5.73
CA PHE A 80 -0.23 9.01 5.71
C PHE A 80 0.81 8.99 4.59
N GLY A 81 1.48 7.86 4.35
CA GLY A 81 2.53 7.75 3.33
C GLY A 81 2.00 7.98 1.91
N VAL A 82 0.84 7.40 1.58
CA VAL A 82 0.21 7.55 0.27
C VAL A 82 -0.29 8.98 0.06
N LEU A 83 -1.04 9.51 1.03
CA LEU A 83 -1.62 10.84 0.92
C LEU A 83 -0.57 11.96 0.95
N SER A 84 0.49 11.81 1.75
CA SER A 84 1.60 12.78 1.78
C SER A 84 2.44 12.76 0.51
N LEU A 85 2.60 11.61 -0.15
CA LEU A 85 3.23 11.52 -1.46
C LEU A 85 2.36 12.20 -2.53
N LYS A 86 1.04 11.96 -2.50
CA LYS A 86 0.08 12.64 -3.37
C LYS A 86 0.18 14.16 -3.24
N ALA A 87 0.16 14.66 -2.01
CA ALA A 87 0.26 16.08 -1.71
C ALA A 87 1.54 16.69 -2.30
N ARG A 88 2.69 16.05 -2.09
CA ARG A 88 3.98 16.53 -2.61
C ARG A 88 4.04 16.52 -4.14
N LEU A 89 3.57 15.45 -4.80
CA LEU A 89 3.49 15.39 -6.26
C LEU A 89 2.61 16.51 -6.82
N LEU A 90 1.41 16.70 -6.26
CA LEU A 90 0.51 17.78 -6.67
C LEU A 90 1.13 19.17 -6.47
N GLY A 91 1.88 19.35 -5.38
CA GLY A 91 2.62 20.58 -5.10
C GLY A 91 3.67 20.87 -6.17
N GLU A 92 4.48 19.88 -6.55
CA GLU A 92 5.48 19.99 -7.62
C GLU A 92 4.85 20.20 -9.01
N MET A 93 3.63 19.71 -9.23
CA MET A 93 2.84 19.97 -10.43
C MET A 93 2.18 21.35 -10.46
N GLY A 94 2.36 22.17 -9.41
CA GLY A 94 1.71 23.48 -9.27
C GLY A 94 0.23 23.43 -8.90
N ARG A 95 -0.34 22.24 -8.66
CA ARG A 95 -1.73 22.02 -8.25
C ARG A 95 -1.89 22.25 -6.74
N LYS A 96 -1.58 23.46 -6.27
CA LYS A 96 -1.44 23.79 -4.84
C LYS A 96 -2.73 23.56 -4.04
N ALA A 97 -3.91 23.88 -4.59
CA ALA A 97 -5.18 23.64 -3.93
C ALA A 97 -5.39 22.14 -3.62
N ASP A 98 -5.14 21.29 -4.63
CA ASP A 98 -5.25 19.84 -4.48
C ASP A 98 -4.16 19.29 -3.54
N ALA A 99 -2.95 19.85 -3.59
CA ALA A 99 -1.84 19.51 -2.71
C ALA A 99 -2.17 19.78 -1.23
N ILE A 100 -2.79 20.93 -0.94
CA ILE A 100 -3.25 21.30 0.40
C ILE A 100 -4.32 20.31 0.88
N ALA A 101 -5.34 20.02 0.06
CA ALA A 101 -6.40 19.09 0.43
C ALA A 101 -5.86 17.68 0.72
N ALA A 102 -4.98 17.17 -0.14
CA ALA A 102 -4.33 15.87 0.06
C ALA A 102 -3.43 15.88 1.30
N GLY A 103 -2.72 16.98 1.55
CA GLY A 103 -1.85 17.13 2.71
C GLY A 103 -2.61 17.16 4.03
N GLU A 104 -3.74 17.88 4.08
CA GLU A 104 -4.61 17.91 5.26
C GLU A 104 -5.21 16.53 5.55
N ALA A 105 -5.66 15.82 4.51
CA ALA A 105 -6.11 14.44 4.64
C ALA A 105 -4.99 13.51 5.15
N ALA A 106 -3.75 13.71 4.68
CA ALA A 106 -2.61 12.96 5.17
C ALA A 106 -2.35 13.21 6.65
N LEU A 107 -2.36 14.47 7.10
CA LEU A 107 -2.17 14.81 8.52
C LEU A 107 -3.24 14.17 9.41
N ALA A 108 -4.51 14.19 8.98
CA ALA A 108 -5.58 13.50 9.68
C ALA A 108 -5.29 11.99 9.79
N ALA A 109 -4.98 11.34 8.66
CA ALA A 109 -4.65 9.91 8.63
C ALA A 109 -3.42 9.56 9.49
N GLY A 110 -2.39 10.40 9.49
CA GLY A 110 -1.16 10.18 10.25
C GLY A 110 -1.35 10.31 11.76
N ARG A 111 -2.20 11.24 12.21
CA ARG A 111 -2.53 11.41 13.63
C ARG A 111 -3.46 10.30 14.15
N SER A 112 -4.34 9.80 13.30
CA SER A 112 -5.26 8.70 13.64
C SER A 112 -4.66 7.30 13.48
N ALA A 113 -3.44 7.17 12.92
CA ALA A 113 -2.77 5.88 12.77
C ALA A 113 -2.31 5.32 14.12
N ASN A 114 -2.14 3.99 14.18
CA ASN A 114 -1.60 3.29 15.34
C ASN A 114 -0.44 2.35 14.93
N PRO A 115 0.82 2.67 15.26
CA PRO A 115 1.26 3.90 15.93
C PRO A 115 1.04 5.14 15.04
N PRO A 116 0.91 6.34 15.63
CA PRO A 116 0.85 7.57 14.86
C PRO A 116 2.09 7.76 13.99
N ALA A 117 1.92 8.51 12.89
CA ALA A 117 3.06 8.97 12.11
C ALA A 117 4.02 9.80 12.98
N SER A 118 5.32 9.75 12.68
CA SER A 118 6.31 10.45 13.49
C SER A 118 6.06 11.95 13.51
N GLN A 119 6.32 12.59 14.66
CA GLN A 119 6.10 14.03 14.81
C GLN A 119 6.87 14.85 13.76
N ASN A 120 8.10 14.43 13.42
CA ASN A 120 8.90 15.06 12.38
C ASN A 120 8.21 15.00 11.01
N ALA A 121 7.59 13.86 10.65
CA ALA A 121 6.90 13.73 9.38
C ALA A 121 5.64 14.62 9.32
N LEU A 122 4.88 14.70 10.40
CA LEU A 122 3.70 15.58 10.51
C LEU A 122 4.10 17.05 10.39
N THR A 123 5.10 17.50 11.15
CA THR A 123 5.60 18.89 11.11
C THR A 123 6.15 19.26 9.73
N ASN A 124 6.88 18.36 9.07
CA ASN A 124 7.41 18.61 7.72
C ASN A 124 6.27 18.85 6.71
N LEU A 125 5.23 18.02 6.76
CA LEU A 125 4.08 18.19 5.86
C LEU A 125 3.26 19.44 6.19
N GLU A 126 3.07 19.76 7.47
CA GLU A 126 2.42 21.01 7.89
C GLU A 126 3.14 22.24 7.34
N ASN A 127 4.48 22.24 7.37
CA ASN A 127 5.28 23.34 6.82
C ASN A 127 5.13 23.46 5.31
N GLN A 128 5.11 22.33 4.58
CA GLN A 128 4.83 22.34 3.14
C GLN A 128 3.44 22.90 2.82
N ILE A 129 2.42 22.52 3.58
CA ILE A 129 1.05 23.04 3.42
C ILE A 129 1.03 24.56 3.67
N LYS A 130 1.72 25.05 4.71
CA LYS A 130 1.82 26.50 4.98
C LYS A 130 2.49 27.24 3.83
N GLN A 131 3.56 26.69 3.25
CA GLN A 131 4.22 27.28 2.08
C GLN A 131 3.26 27.37 0.90
N TRP A 132 2.49 26.32 0.60
CA TRP A 132 1.50 26.35 -0.48
C TRP A 132 0.38 27.36 -0.22
N LYS A 133 -0.10 27.47 1.03
CA LYS A 133 -1.12 28.47 1.42
C LYS A 133 -0.61 29.91 1.31
N GLY A 134 0.65 30.16 1.64
CA GLY A 134 1.26 31.51 1.57
C GLY A 134 1.67 31.95 0.16
N THR A 135 1.54 31.09 -0.84
CA THR A 135 1.87 31.39 -2.24
C THR A 135 0.61 31.46 -3.14
N ASN A 136 -0.57 31.62 -2.53
CA ASN A 136 -1.85 31.85 -3.22
C ASN A 136 -2.20 33.33 -3.19
#